data_AF-A0A3C0IA69-F1
#
_entry.id   AF-A0A3C0IA69-F1
#
_cell.length_a   1.000
_cell.length_b   1.000
_cell.length_c   1.000
_cell.angle_alpha   90.00
_cell.angle_beta   90.00
_cell.angle_gamma   90.00
#
_symmetry.space_group_name_H-M   'P 1'
#
loop_
_entity.id
_entity.type
_entity.pdbx_description
1 polymer ?
#
loop_
_entity_poly.entity_id
_entity_poly.type
_entity_poly.pdbx_seq_one_letter_code
_entity_poly.pdbx_strand_id
1 'polypeptide(L)'
;MSQENSTNQEQNSEKLEFAMGLTVAVLAAILALIDLAAGKYGDDFLVAVNKKVSAYELYHGKVIKETLLEGERDVLQNLILAGAIIPKDTSLINKTLANFDSDLRKIEKQKKEILEGSTKVGKANWAQPDPEGNMGKIVGAKEWEVLAEKYDKAGNHFDISIMFMQICLVLGAIGFITKGRRNKLVFEFLMLTFGLIGIYYGLDALRLAL
;
A
#
# COMPACT_ATOMS: atom_id res chain seq x y z
N MET A 1 41.28 27.64 -43.72
CA MET A 1 41.43 26.67 -42.62
C MET A 1 40.93 27.18 -41.26
N SER A 2 41.26 28.41 -40.81
CA SER A 2 40.76 28.92 -39.51
C SER A 2 39.27 29.31 -39.49
N GLN A 3 38.73 29.87 -40.58
CA GLN A 3 37.30 30.24 -40.67
C GLN A 3 36.37 29.02 -40.80
N GLU A 4 36.82 27.96 -41.48
CA GLU A 4 36.06 26.72 -41.67
C GLU A 4 35.92 25.92 -40.36
N ASN A 5 36.89 26.05 -39.45
CA ASN A 5 36.82 25.46 -38.11
C ASN A 5 35.89 26.20 -37.15
N SER A 6 35.77 27.53 -37.26
CA SER A 6 34.84 28.32 -36.43
C SER A 6 33.38 28.08 -36.81
N THR A 7 33.06 28.02 -38.11
CA THR A 7 31.68 27.76 -38.58
C THR A 7 31.21 26.34 -38.23
N ASN A 8 32.12 25.35 -38.29
CA ASN A 8 31.83 23.97 -37.88
C ASN A 8 31.68 23.80 -36.35
N GLN A 9 32.26 24.69 -35.53
CA GLN A 9 32.09 24.65 -34.07
C GLN A 9 30.78 25.27 -33.61
N GLU A 10 30.34 26.38 -34.23
CA GLU A 10 29.04 26.99 -33.96
C GLU A 10 27.88 26.08 -34.36
N GLN A 11 27.89 25.52 -35.58
CA GLN A 11 26.84 24.60 -36.03
C GLN A 11 26.73 23.33 -35.18
N ASN A 12 27.84 22.84 -34.62
CA ASN A 12 27.82 21.69 -33.71
C ASN A 12 27.31 22.06 -32.31
N SER A 13 27.49 23.30 -31.85
CA SER A 13 26.95 23.77 -30.57
C SER A 13 25.43 23.90 -30.63
N GLU A 14 24.89 24.46 -31.71
CA GLU A 14 23.42 24.59 -31.90
C GLU A 14 22.73 23.22 -31.94
N LYS A 15 23.31 22.24 -32.66
CA LYS A 15 22.76 20.87 -32.71
C LYS A 15 22.75 20.20 -31.33
N LEU A 16 23.80 20.41 -30.52
CA LEU A 16 23.87 19.88 -29.16
C LEU A 16 22.83 20.52 -28.24
N GLU A 17 22.63 21.84 -28.33
CA GLU A 17 21.62 22.54 -27.54
C GLU A 17 20.20 22.07 -27.88
N PHE A 18 19.90 21.88 -29.16
CA PHE A 18 18.63 21.32 -29.60
C PHE A 18 18.43 19.87 -29.10
N ALA A 19 19.46 19.03 -29.20
CA ALA A 19 19.41 17.64 -28.74
C ALA A 19 19.21 17.54 -27.21
N MET A 20 19.89 18.38 -26.43
CA MET A 20 19.70 18.45 -24.97
C MET A 20 18.28 18.88 -24.62
N GLY A 21 17.76 19.94 -25.27
CA GLY A 21 16.40 20.43 -25.04
C GLY A 21 15.34 19.37 -25.34
N LEU A 22 15.49 18.64 -26.45
CA LEU A 22 14.62 17.53 -26.80
C LEU A 22 14.70 16.39 -25.77
N THR A 23 15.91 16.03 -25.33
CA THR A 23 16.12 14.97 -24.34
C THR A 23 15.46 15.31 -23.00
N VAL A 24 15.60 16.55 -22.54
CA VAL A 24 14.93 17.06 -21.33
C VAL A 24 13.41 16.97 -21.48
N ALA A 25 12.85 17.38 -22.62
CA ALA A 25 11.41 17.30 -22.87
C ALA A 25 10.90 15.86 -22.82
N VAL A 26 11.62 14.91 -23.42
CA VAL A 26 11.27 13.48 -23.40
C VAL A 26 11.35 12.92 -21.98
N LEU A 27 12.42 13.22 -21.23
CA LEU A 27 12.58 12.75 -19.86
C LEU A 27 11.55 13.37 -18.90
N ALA A 28 11.15 14.63 -19.12
CA ALA A 28 10.08 15.27 -18.38
C ALA A 28 8.71 14.60 -18.64
N ALA A 29 8.44 14.23 -19.89
CA ALA A 29 7.22 13.48 -20.22
C ALA A 29 7.21 12.09 -19.53
N ILE A 30 8.36 11.41 -19.49
CA ILE A 30 8.47 10.12 -18.78
C ILE A 30 8.29 10.32 -17.27
N LEU A 31 8.90 11.35 -16.68
CA LEU A 31 8.73 11.67 -15.26
C LEU A 31 7.24 11.89 -14.93
N ALA A 32 6.52 12.65 -15.74
CA ALA A 32 5.09 12.89 -15.53
C ALA A 32 4.25 11.59 -15.53
N LEU A 33 4.61 10.61 -16.37
CA LEU A 33 3.96 9.29 -16.37
C LEU A 33 4.26 8.50 -15.09
N ILE A 34 5.52 8.56 -14.62
CA ILE A 34 5.96 7.91 -13.38
C ILE A 34 5.28 8.55 -12.17
N ASP A 35 5.22 9.89 -12.10
CA ASP A 35 4.51 10.64 -11.05
C ASP A 35 3.03 10.26 -10.99
N LEU A 36 2.37 10.14 -12.14
CA LEU A 36 0.97 9.72 -12.22
C LEU A 36 0.77 8.28 -11.70
N ALA A 37 1.66 7.37 -12.07
CA ALA A 37 1.62 5.99 -11.58
C ALA A 37 1.86 5.93 -10.06
N ALA A 38 2.87 6.66 -9.57
CA ALA A 38 3.20 6.76 -8.15
C ALA A 38 2.00 7.26 -7.33
N GLY A 39 1.32 8.32 -7.80
CA GLY A 39 0.13 8.86 -7.15
C GLY A 39 -0.98 7.81 -7.04
N LYS A 40 -1.27 7.09 -8.13
CA LYS A 40 -2.29 6.03 -8.13
C LYS A 40 -1.98 4.92 -7.11
N TYR A 41 -0.75 4.40 -7.11
CA TYR A 41 -0.38 3.33 -6.19
C TYR A 41 -0.25 3.80 -4.74
N GLY A 42 0.06 5.09 -4.53
CA GLY A 42 -0.02 5.73 -3.23
C GLY A 42 -1.45 5.81 -2.69
N ASP A 43 -2.43 6.11 -3.55
CA ASP A 43 -3.85 6.08 -3.18
C ASP A 43 -4.30 4.64 -2.85
N ASP A 44 -3.93 3.65 -3.67
CA ASP A 44 -4.23 2.23 -3.42
C ASP A 44 -3.60 1.74 -2.11
N PHE A 45 -2.37 2.17 -1.79
CA PHE A 45 -1.74 1.93 -0.49
C PHE A 45 -2.57 2.50 0.66
N LEU A 46 -3.00 3.76 0.56
CA LEU A 46 -3.79 4.41 1.60
C LEU A 46 -5.12 3.70 1.82
N VAL A 47 -5.79 3.27 0.75
CA VAL A 47 -7.00 2.45 0.82
C VAL A 47 -6.73 1.13 1.52
N ALA A 48 -5.66 0.42 1.16
CA ALA A 48 -5.30 -0.85 1.78
C ALA A 48 -5.00 -0.70 3.29
N VAL A 49 -4.26 0.35 3.67
CA VAL A 49 -3.99 0.67 5.08
C VAL A 49 -5.28 1.00 5.83
N ASN A 50 -6.17 1.81 5.25
CA ASN A 50 -7.45 2.16 5.87
C ASN A 50 -8.34 0.92 6.07
N LYS A 51 -8.43 0.04 5.06
CA LYS A 51 -9.16 -1.22 5.16
C LYS A 51 -8.55 -2.17 6.19
N LYS A 52 -7.22 -2.25 6.27
CA LYS A 52 -6.50 -2.98 7.32
C LYS A 52 -6.89 -2.48 8.71
N VAL A 53 -6.83 -1.17 8.93
CA VAL A 53 -7.19 -0.53 10.21
C VAL A 53 -8.64 -0.84 10.57
N SER A 54 -9.57 -0.65 9.62
CA SER A 54 -11.00 -0.93 9.81
C SER A 54 -11.26 -2.40 10.18
N ALA A 55 -10.53 -3.34 9.57
CA ALA A 55 -10.64 -4.76 9.88
C ALA A 55 -10.12 -5.08 11.29
N TYR A 56 -9.00 -4.48 11.72
CA TYR A 56 -8.49 -4.63 13.08
C TYR A 56 -9.41 -3.98 14.12
N GLU A 57 -10.01 -2.83 13.83
CA GLU A 57 -11.00 -2.19 14.69
C GLU A 57 -12.23 -3.10 14.89
N LEU A 58 -12.73 -3.70 13.81
CA LEU A 58 -13.83 -4.66 13.90
C LEU A 58 -13.42 -5.87 14.74
N TYR A 59 -12.23 -6.42 14.53
CA TYR A 59 -11.68 -7.51 15.33
C TYR A 59 -11.60 -7.16 16.81
N HIS A 60 -11.07 -5.99 17.16
CA HIS A 60 -10.98 -5.53 18.54
C HIS A 60 -12.36 -5.33 19.17
N GLY A 61 -13.34 -4.82 18.42
CA GLY A 61 -14.72 -4.76 18.86
C GLY A 61 -15.30 -6.15 19.19
N LYS A 62 -14.94 -7.19 18.44
CA LYS A 62 -15.32 -8.59 18.73
C LYS A 62 -14.63 -9.12 19.99
N VAL A 63 -13.34 -8.83 20.18
CA VAL A 63 -12.60 -9.22 21.39
C VAL A 63 -13.22 -8.60 22.63
N ILE A 64 -13.55 -7.30 22.60
CA ILE A 64 -14.22 -6.63 23.73
C ILE A 64 -15.57 -7.30 24.04
N LYS A 65 -16.36 -7.62 23.00
CA LYS A 65 -17.65 -8.29 23.17
C LYS A 65 -17.51 -9.69 23.76
N GLU A 66 -16.51 -10.45 23.31
CA GLU A 66 -16.18 -11.76 23.89
C GLU A 66 -15.82 -11.65 25.36
N THR A 67 -14.87 -10.78 25.73
CA THR A 67 -14.48 -10.57 27.13
C THR A 67 -15.66 -10.17 28.02
N LEU A 68 -16.59 -9.34 27.51
CA LEU A 68 -17.79 -8.97 28.24
C LEU A 68 -18.71 -10.19 28.48
N LEU A 69 -18.97 -10.99 27.45
CA LEU A 69 -19.80 -12.19 27.56
C LEU A 69 -19.17 -13.27 28.44
N GLU A 70 -17.85 -13.45 28.36
CA GLU A 70 -17.11 -14.33 29.28
C GLU A 70 -17.25 -13.86 30.72
N GLY A 71 -17.11 -12.56 30.98
CA GLY A 71 -17.31 -11.98 32.31
C GLY A 71 -18.73 -12.20 32.84
N GLU A 72 -19.76 -11.98 32.03
CA GLU A 72 -21.15 -12.24 32.42
C GLU A 72 -21.42 -13.73 32.69
N ARG A 73 -20.90 -14.62 31.83
CA ARG A 73 -20.99 -16.07 32.00
C ARG A 73 -20.32 -16.51 33.29
N ASP A 74 -19.10 -16.04 33.55
CA ASP A 74 -18.29 -16.45 34.70
C ASP A 74 -18.90 -15.93 36.00
N VAL A 75 -19.44 -14.70 36.02
CA VAL A 75 -20.21 -14.20 37.17
C VAL A 75 -21.42 -15.11 37.43
N LEU A 76 -22.20 -15.43 36.40
CA LEU A 76 -23.37 -16.29 36.54
C LEU A 76 -22.97 -17.69 37.04
N GLN A 77 -21.89 -18.26 36.52
CA GLN A 77 -21.37 -19.55 36.93
C GLN A 77 -20.89 -19.53 38.39
N ASN A 78 -20.18 -18.49 38.81
CA ASN A 78 -19.74 -18.31 40.19
C ASN A 78 -20.92 -18.17 41.16
N LEU A 79 -22.01 -17.50 40.76
CA LEU A 79 -23.23 -17.39 41.57
C LEU A 79 -23.93 -18.74 41.75
N ILE A 80 -23.91 -19.61 40.74
CA ILE A 80 -24.39 -20.99 40.85
C ILE A 80 -23.51 -21.77 41.84
N LEU A 81 -22.18 -21.70 41.69
CA LEU A 81 -21.23 -22.42 42.53
C LEU A 81 -21.31 -21.97 44.01
N ALA A 82 -21.55 -20.69 44.25
CA ALA A 82 -21.74 -20.13 45.59
C ALA A 82 -23.08 -20.52 46.25
N GLY A 83 -23.98 -21.21 45.53
CA GLY A 83 -25.30 -21.58 46.03
C GLY A 83 -26.25 -20.40 46.21
N ALA A 84 -25.95 -19.24 45.61
CA ALA A 84 -26.74 -18.02 45.72
C ALA A 84 -28.05 -18.08 44.91
N ILE A 85 -28.25 -19.13 44.12
CA ILE A 85 -29.36 -19.30 43.18
C ILE A 85 -30.26 -20.46 43.63
N ILE A 86 -31.57 -20.21 43.67
CA ILE A 86 -32.59 -21.16 44.12
C ILE A 86 -32.66 -22.35 43.13
N PRO A 87 -32.69 -23.62 43.60
CA PRO A 87 -32.69 -24.82 42.75
C PRO A 87 -33.79 -24.88 41.67
N LYS A 88 -34.89 -24.14 41.86
CA LYS A 88 -36.08 -24.12 41.01
C LYS A 88 -35.86 -23.42 39.65
N ASP A 89 -34.87 -22.53 39.55
CA ASP A 89 -34.57 -21.74 38.33
C ASP A 89 -33.32 -22.22 37.57
N THR A 90 -32.72 -23.34 38.01
CA THR A 90 -31.49 -23.91 37.44
C THR A 90 -31.60 -24.23 35.94
N SER A 91 -32.79 -24.62 35.46
CA SER A 91 -33.03 -24.91 34.03
C SER A 91 -32.90 -23.67 33.15
N LEU A 92 -33.45 -22.53 33.58
CA LEU A 92 -33.39 -21.27 32.83
C LEU A 92 -31.96 -20.74 32.78
N ILE A 93 -31.23 -20.85 33.89
CA ILE A 93 -29.84 -20.42 34.00
C ILE A 93 -28.90 -21.30 33.16
N ASN A 94 -29.10 -22.62 33.16
CA ASN A 94 -28.33 -23.52 32.29
C ASN A 94 -28.58 -23.22 30.80
N LYS A 95 -29.81 -22.84 30.43
CA LYS A 95 -30.12 -22.37 29.07
C LYS A 95 -29.39 -21.08 28.73
N THR A 96 -29.33 -20.12 29.66
CA THR A 96 -28.58 -18.87 29.48
C THR A 96 -27.08 -19.11 29.34
N LEU A 97 -26.49 -19.98 30.17
CA LEU A 97 -25.09 -20.39 30.03
C LEU A 97 -24.81 -21.04 28.66
N ALA A 98 -25.69 -21.95 28.21
CA ALA A 98 -25.55 -22.57 26.89
C ALA A 98 -25.66 -21.55 25.74
N ASN A 99 -26.48 -20.51 25.88
CA ASN A 99 -26.56 -19.40 24.93
C ASN A 99 -25.26 -18.60 24.91
N PHE A 100 -24.70 -18.25 26.07
CA PHE A 100 -23.40 -17.57 26.13
C PHE A 100 -22.30 -18.38 25.44
N ASP A 101 -22.21 -19.68 25.72
CA ASP A 101 -21.22 -20.54 25.06
C ASP A 101 -21.43 -20.62 23.54
N SER A 102 -22.68 -20.61 23.08
CA SER A 102 -23.01 -20.57 21.66
C SER A 102 -22.59 -19.25 21.01
N ASP A 103 -22.84 -18.12 21.68
CA ASP A 103 -22.48 -16.79 21.19
C ASP A 103 -20.96 -16.59 21.18
N LEU A 104 -20.24 -17.10 22.19
CA LEU A 104 -18.78 -17.09 22.24
C LEU A 104 -18.18 -17.86 21.06
N ARG A 105 -18.67 -19.08 20.78
CA ARG A 105 -18.24 -19.86 19.60
C ARG A 105 -18.50 -19.12 18.28
N LYS A 106 -19.61 -18.39 18.19
CA LYS A 106 -19.91 -17.58 16.99
C LYS A 106 -18.94 -16.42 16.85
N ILE A 107 -18.65 -15.71 17.94
CA ILE A 107 -17.70 -14.60 17.94
C ILE A 107 -16.29 -15.08 17.58
N GLU A 108 -15.88 -16.24 18.08
CA GLU A 108 -14.60 -16.86 17.74
C GLU A 108 -14.45 -17.09 16.23
N LYS A 109 -15.48 -17.66 15.59
CA LYS A 109 -15.49 -17.84 14.13
C LYS A 109 -15.47 -16.50 13.38
N GLN A 110 -16.20 -15.49 13.85
CA GLN A 110 -16.20 -14.15 13.25
C GLN A 110 -14.82 -13.50 13.33
N LYS A 111 -14.16 -13.55 14.48
CA LYS A 111 -12.79 -13.04 14.66
C LYS A 111 -11.82 -13.68 13.67
N LYS A 112 -11.91 -15.01 13.51
CA LYS A 112 -11.05 -15.75 12.58
C LYS A 112 -11.29 -15.32 11.13
N GLU A 113 -12.55 -15.17 10.72
CA GLU A 113 -12.92 -14.68 9.39
C GLU A 113 -12.43 -13.25 9.14
N ILE A 114 -12.52 -12.35 10.13
CA ILE A 114 -12.01 -10.97 10.00
C ILE A 114 -10.49 -10.94 9.85
N LEU A 115 -9.76 -11.80 10.58
CA LEU A 115 -8.31 -11.80 10.57
C LEU A 115 -7.73 -12.45 9.31
N GLU A 116 -8.27 -13.61 8.92
CA GLU A 116 -7.73 -14.44 7.84
C GLU A 116 -8.43 -14.24 6.49
N GLY A 117 -9.67 -13.74 6.48
CA GLY A 117 -10.49 -13.59 5.28
C GLY A 117 -11.36 -14.82 4.98
N SER A 118 -12.52 -14.58 4.37
CA SER A 118 -13.51 -15.60 4.02
C SER A 118 -12.97 -16.68 3.06
N THR A 119 -11.99 -16.33 2.23
CA THR A 119 -11.35 -17.25 1.28
C THR A 119 -10.48 -18.29 1.99
N LYS A 120 -9.76 -17.90 3.05
CA LYS A 120 -8.89 -18.80 3.81
C LYS A 120 -9.64 -19.64 4.83
N VAL A 121 -10.66 -19.09 5.49
CA VAL A 121 -11.42 -19.84 6.51
C VAL A 121 -12.37 -20.90 5.91
N GLY A 122 -12.76 -20.74 4.64
CA GLY A 122 -13.62 -21.67 3.91
C GLY A 122 -15.10 -21.59 4.29
N LYS A 123 -15.97 -22.09 3.40
CA LYS A 123 -17.45 -21.99 3.51
C LYS A 123 -18.03 -22.49 4.84
N ALA A 124 -17.38 -23.46 5.48
CA ALA A 124 -17.82 -24.04 6.76
C ALA A 124 -17.65 -23.07 7.95
N ASN A 125 -16.84 -22.03 7.81
CA ASN A 125 -16.48 -21.09 8.89
C ASN A 125 -16.96 -19.65 8.63
N TRP A 126 -17.76 -19.43 7.58
CA TRP A 126 -18.40 -18.14 7.36
C TRP A 126 -19.37 -17.83 8.50
N ALA A 127 -19.10 -16.76 9.22
CA ALA A 127 -19.76 -16.44 10.47
C ALA A 127 -20.41 -15.05 10.46
N GLN A 128 -20.10 -14.23 9.46
CA GLN A 128 -20.72 -12.92 9.28
C GLN A 128 -20.85 -12.52 7.80
N PRO A 129 -21.91 -11.77 7.46
CA PRO A 129 -22.01 -11.13 6.16
C PRO A 129 -21.05 -9.92 6.11
N ASP A 130 -20.58 -9.61 4.91
CA ASP A 130 -19.95 -8.33 4.57
C ASP A 130 -20.94 -7.16 4.80
N PRO A 131 -20.49 -5.90 4.99
CA PRO A 131 -21.33 -4.69 4.96
C PRO A 131 -22.45 -4.65 3.91
N GLU A 132 -22.31 -5.31 2.76
CA GLU A 132 -23.34 -5.42 1.72
C GLU A 132 -24.35 -6.57 1.92
N GLY A 133 -24.25 -7.32 3.02
CA GLY A 133 -25.11 -8.46 3.34
C GLY A 133 -24.65 -9.80 2.73
N ASN A 134 -23.52 -9.82 1.99
CA ASN A 134 -23.03 -11.00 1.29
C ASN A 134 -22.12 -11.86 2.18
N MET A 135 -22.40 -13.16 2.29
CA MET A 135 -21.50 -14.10 2.99
C MET A 135 -20.30 -14.46 2.12
N GLY A 136 -19.12 -14.60 2.73
CA GLY A 136 -17.95 -15.15 2.05
C GLY A 136 -17.11 -14.17 1.24
N LYS A 137 -17.38 -12.86 1.35
CA LYS A 137 -16.65 -11.80 0.62
C LYS A 137 -15.69 -10.98 1.50
N ILE A 138 -15.50 -11.36 2.75
CA ILE A 138 -14.69 -10.57 3.68
C ILE A 138 -13.21 -10.79 3.37
N VAL A 139 -12.52 -9.71 3.03
CA VAL A 139 -11.07 -9.67 2.89
C VAL A 139 -10.46 -9.52 4.27
N GLY A 140 -9.52 -10.41 4.60
CA GLY A 140 -8.93 -10.46 5.95
C GLY A 140 -8.01 -9.29 6.25
N ALA A 141 -7.86 -8.93 7.52
CA ALA A 141 -6.90 -7.90 7.96
C ALA A 141 -5.47 -8.22 7.50
N LYS A 142 -5.07 -9.50 7.55
CA LYS A 142 -3.75 -9.95 7.08
C LYS A 142 -3.60 -9.88 5.56
N GLU A 143 -4.70 -10.00 4.81
CA GLU A 143 -4.67 -9.89 3.35
C GLU A 143 -4.47 -8.43 2.93
N TRP A 144 -5.15 -7.50 3.61
CA TRP A 144 -4.91 -6.07 3.46
C TRP A 144 -3.49 -5.66 3.88
N GLU A 145 -2.92 -6.30 4.90
CA GLU A 145 -1.54 -6.06 5.33
C GLU A 145 -0.52 -6.42 4.25
N VAL A 146 -0.65 -7.61 3.65
CA VAL A 146 0.22 -8.03 2.53
C VAL A 146 0.05 -7.10 1.32
N LEU A 147 -1.17 -6.67 1.04
CA LEU A 147 -1.44 -5.77 -0.08
C LEU A 147 -0.84 -4.37 0.18
N ALA A 148 -0.99 -3.84 1.39
CA ALA A 148 -0.38 -2.57 1.79
C ALA A 148 1.15 -2.64 1.72
N GLU A 149 1.77 -3.75 2.16
CA GLU A 149 3.22 -3.93 2.05
C GLU A 149 3.70 -3.99 0.59
N LYS A 150 2.92 -4.61 -0.30
CA LYS A 150 3.20 -4.62 -1.74
C LYS A 150 3.23 -3.19 -2.30
N TYR A 151 2.21 -2.39 -2.00
CA TYR A 151 2.13 -1.02 -2.49
C TYR A 151 3.18 -0.09 -1.85
N ASP A 152 3.51 -0.29 -0.57
CA ASP A 152 4.58 0.46 0.11
C ASP A 152 5.94 0.24 -0.59
N LYS A 153 6.27 -1.02 -0.89
CA LYS A 153 7.50 -1.36 -1.63
C LYS A 153 7.54 -0.73 -3.03
N ALA A 154 6.42 -0.78 -3.75
CA ALA A 154 6.31 -0.14 -5.06
C ALA A 154 6.46 1.39 -4.95
N GLY A 155 5.80 2.01 -3.96
CA GLY A 155 5.89 3.45 -3.67
C GLY A 155 7.33 3.89 -3.42
N ASN A 156 8.07 3.16 -2.58
CA ASN A 156 9.49 3.44 -2.32
C ASN A 156 10.35 3.43 -3.61
N HIS A 157 10.07 2.53 -4.56
CA HIS A 157 10.78 2.51 -5.85
C HIS A 157 10.36 3.68 -6.75
N PHE A 158 9.09 4.08 -6.73
CA PHE A 158 8.62 5.28 -7.42
C PHE A 158 9.31 6.54 -6.89
N ASP A 159 9.42 6.71 -5.57
CA ASP A 159 10.10 7.88 -4.98
C ASP A 159 11.56 7.99 -5.42
N ILE A 160 12.29 6.86 -5.42
CA ILE A 160 13.68 6.80 -5.90
C ILE A 160 13.76 7.16 -7.39
N SER A 161 12.84 6.62 -8.20
CA SER A 161 12.75 6.93 -9.63
C SER A 161 12.54 8.42 -9.87
N ILE A 162 11.55 9.03 -9.19
CA ILE A 162 11.20 10.44 -9.31
C ILE A 162 12.39 11.31 -8.91
N MET A 163 13.05 11.01 -7.79
CA MET A 163 14.24 11.74 -7.35
C MET A 163 15.33 11.76 -8.42
N PHE A 164 15.67 10.60 -9.02
CA PHE A 164 16.69 10.53 -10.06
C PHE A 164 16.28 11.23 -11.35
N MET A 165 15.01 11.14 -11.73
CA MET A 165 14.47 11.86 -12.89
C MET A 165 14.50 13.38 -12.68
N GLN A 166 14.18 13.87 -11.48
CA GLN A 166 14.28 15.29 -11.13
C GLN A 166 15.75 15.77 -11.17
N ILE A 167 16.69 15.02 -10.59
CA ILE A 167 18.12 15.32 -10.68
C ILE A 167 18.57 15.37 -12.15
N CYS A 168 18.12 14.42 -12.97
CA CYS A 168 18.38 14.39 -14.39
C CYS A 168 17.93 15.68 -15.09
N LEU A 169 16.69 16.14 -14.85
CA LEU A 169 16.19 17.38 -15.44
C LEU A 169 16.98 18.62 -14.99
N VAL A 170 17.37 18.68 -13.71
CA VAL A 170 18.22 19.76 -13.18
C VAL A 170 19.59 19.77 -13.87
N LEU A 171 20.21 18.60 -14.05
CA LEU A 171 21.48 18.48 -14.78
C LEU A 171 21.35 18.90 -16.25
N GLY A 172 20.23 18.55 -16.90
CA GLY A 172 19.91 19.00 -18.25
C GLY A 172 19.81 20.53 -18.36
N ALA A 173 19.11 21.16 -17.42
CA ALA A 173 18.99 22.62 -17.36
C ALA A 173 20.35 23.31 -17.13
N ILE A 174 21.19 22.78 -16.23
CA ILE A 174 22.54 23.30 -15.99
C ILE A 174 23.42 23.11 -17.24
N GLY A 175 23.35 21.94 -17.88
CA GLY A 175 24.08 21.65 -19.10
C GLY A 175 23.73 22.61 -20.24
N PHE A 176 22.46 23.01 -20.35
CA PHE A 176 21.99 23.99 -21.33
C PHE A 176 22.63 25.38 -21.13
N ILE A 177 22.75 25.84 -19.88
CA ILE A 177 23.30 27.17 -19.54
C ILE A 177 24.84 27.19 -19.60
N THR A 178 25.49 26.03 -19.43
CA THR A 178 26.94 25.94 -19.29
C THR A 178 27.68 26.24 -20.59
N LYS A 179 28.71 27.10 -20.52
CA LYS A 179 29.58 27.42 -21.65
C LYS A 179 30.72 26.40 -21.79
N GLY A 180 31.09 26.12 -23.03
CA GLY A 180 32.20 25.22 -23.37
C GLY A 180 31.75 23.79 -23.70
N ARG A 181 32.15 23.30 -24.88
CA ARG A 181 31.73 22.02 -25.44
C ARG A 181 31.99 20.82 -24.53
N ARG A 182 33.15 20.80 -23.85
CA ARG A 182 33.53 19.69 -22.96
C ARG A 182 32.60 19.60 -21.75
N ASN A 183 32.22 20.73 -21.16
CA ASN A 183 31.35 20.75 -19.98
C ASN A 183 29.92 20.36 -20.35
N LYS A 184 29.41 20.85 -21.49
CA LYS A 184 28.07 20.44 -22.00
C LYS A 184 27.97 18.92 -22.16
N LEU A 185 28.98 18.29 -22.77
CA LEU A 185 29.01 16.83 -22.94
C LEU A 185 29.05 16.07 -21.60
N VAL A 186 29.75 16.60 -20.58
CA VAL A 186 29.77 15.97 -19.25
C VAL A 186 28.40 16.03 -18.60
N PHE A 187 27.72 17.18 -18.64
CA PHE A 187 26.36 17.32 -18.11
C PHE A 187 25.34 16.48 -18.88
N GLU A 188 25.45 16.41 -20.20
CA GLU A 188 24.61 15.57 -21.05
C GLU A 188 24.80 14.08 -20.72
N PHE A 189 26.05 13.62 -20.53
CA PHE A 189 26.32 12.26 -20.10
C PHE A 189 25.74 11.97 -18.71
N LEU A 190 25.97 12.84 -17.73
CA LEU A 190 25.42 12.68 -16.38
C LEU A 190 23.89 12.64 -16.41
N MET A 191 23.25 13.58 -17.12
CA MET A 191 21.80 13.60 -17.34
C MET A 191 21.30 12.25 -17.84
N LEU A 192 21.91 11.71 -18.91
CA LEU A 192 21.49 10.40 -19.45
C LEU A 192 21.69 9.26 -18.45
N THR A 193 22.79 9.23 -17.69
CA THR A 193 23.01 8.17 -16.69
C THR A 193 21.95 8.19 -15.58
N PHE A 194 21.66 9.37 -15.01
CA PHE A 194 20.64 9.51 -13.97
C PHE A 194 19.23 9.27 -14.51
N GLY A 195 18.93 9.72 -15.73
CA GLY A 195 17.66 9.44 -16.39
C GLY A 195 17.43 7.94 -16.62
N LEU A 196 18.46 7.20 -17.05
CA LEU A 196 18.37 5.74 -17.22
C LEU A 196 18.16 5.02 -15.89
N ILE A 197 18.85 5.44 -14.82
CA ILE A 197 18.65 4.89 -13.47
C ILE A 197 17.22 5.17 -12.98
N GLY A 198 16.72 6.39 -13.17
CA GLY A 198 15.35 6.76 -12.84
C GLY A 198 14.34 5.87 -13.57
N ILE A 199 14.44 5.77 -14.89
CA ILE A 199 13.56 4.91 -15.71
C ILE A 199 13.61 3.45 -15.24
N TYR A 200 14.80 2.93 -14.92
CA TYR A 200 14.94 1.57 -14.40
C TYR A 200 14.13 1.36 -13.11
N TYR A 201 14.27 2.24 -12.12
CA TYR A 201 13.49 2.16 -10.88
C TYR A 201 12.00 2.36 -11.11
N GLY A 202 11.59 3.24 -12.02
CA GLY A 202 10.18 3.45 -12.35
C GLY A 202 9.53 2.22 -12.99
N LEU A 203 10.25 1.53 -13.88
CA LEU A 203 9.79 0.27 -14.47
C LEU A 203 9.74 -0.87 -13.44
N ASP A 204 10.72 -0.93 -12.54
CA ASP A 204 10.73 -1.91 -11.47
C ASP A 204 9.56 -1.68 -10.50
N ALA A 205 9.30 -0.42 -10.13
CA ALA A 205 8.14 -0.03 -9.33
C ALA A 205 6.82 -0.50 -9.95
N LEU A 206 6.64 -0.30 -11.27
CA LEU A 206 5.46 -0.77 -12.00
C LEU A 206 5.31 -2.30 -11.93
N ARG A 207 6.42 -3.04 -12.05
CA ARG A 207 6.40 -4.51 -11.93
C ARG A 207 6.07 -4.99 -10.53
N LEU A 208 6.56 -4.29 -9.50
CA LEU A 208 6.22 -4.57 -8.11
C LEU A 208 4.75 -4.25 -7.79
N ALA A 209 4.19 -3.24 -8.45
CA ALA A 209 2.82 -2.78 -8.21
C ALA A 209 1.76 -3.64 -8.93
N LEU A 210 2.07 -4.15 -10.13
CA LEU A 210 1.26 -5.12 -10.89
C LEU A 210 1.16 -6.47 -10.15
#